data_AF-A0A924XEI1-F1
#
_entry.id   AF-A0A924XEI1-F1
#
_cell.length_a   1.000
_cell.length_b   1.000
_cell.length_c   1.000
_cell.angle_alpha   90.00
_cell.angle_beta   90.00
_cell.angle_gamma   90.00
#
_symmetry.space_group_name_H-M   'P 1'
#
loop_
_entity.id
_entity.type
_entity.pdbx_description
1 polymer ?
#
loop_
_entity_poly.entity_id
_entity_poly.type
_entity_poly.pdbx_seq_one_letter_code
_entity_poly.pdbx_strand_id
1 'polypeptide(L)'
;MRGSDLASLGFREGNRILAVKLKTKPENLFFSLSQNIEGKAAEGDYRLTKKTYGYRLLPSAVITDQALIRSEFEPMPNDGPPAYHIQSDATAGKLDLNRLHVPTGRVMIEHVIRFLIVELGHKPPCGDEWPNVLEKSERKYLDDSASHRYKRPDGWS
;
A
#
# COMPACT_ATOMS: atom_id res chain seq x y z
N MET A 1 25.63 2.29 18.84
CA MET A 1 24.67 1.87 17.80
C MET A 1 23.73 3.03 17.55
N ARG A 2 23.58 3.51 16.30
CA ARG A 2 22.49 4.44 15.97
C ARG A 2 21.20 3.62 15.96
N GLY A 3 20.18 4.07 16.70
CA GLY A 3 18.87 3.39 16.78
C GLY A 3 18.19 3.31 15.41
N SER A 4 17.19 2.45 15.27
CA SER A 4 16.31 2.53 14.11
C SER A 4 15.36 3.71 14.24
N ASP A 5 15.18 4.44 13.15
CA ASP A 5 14.26 5.57 13.08
C ASP A 5 12.96 5.10 12.42
N LEU A 6 11.82 5.42 13.05
CA LEU A 6 10.51 5.14 12.48
C LEU A 6 9.95 6.40 11.82
N ALA A 7 9.61 6.28 10.55
CA ALA A 7 8.94 7.31 9.77
C ALA A 7 7.56 6.81 9.32
N SER A 8 6.63 7.75 9.12
CA SER A 8 5.33 7.44 8.54
C SER A 8 5.04 8.32 7.32
N LEU A 9 4.62 7.69 6.23
CA LEU A 9 4.22 8.33 4.98
C LEU A 9 2.69 8.31 4.87
N GLY A 10 2.10 9.43 4.50
CA GLY A 10 0.66 9.56 4.27
C GLY A 10 0.27 10.97 3.86
N PHE A 11 -0.98 11.15 3.44
CA PHE A 11 -1.56 12.49 3.35
C PHE A 11 -1.85 12.99 4.76
N ARG A 12 -1.43 14.21 5.10
CA ARG A 12 -1.48 14.69 6.49
C ARG A 12 -1.92 16.14 6.61
N GLU A 13 -2.59 16.41 7.72
CA GLU A 13 -2.74 17.73 8.32
C GLU A 13 -2.24 17.63 9.76
N GLY A 14 -1.07 18.22 10.03
CA GLY A 14 -0.34 17.97 11.28
C GLY A 14 -0.06 16.48 11.49
N ASN A 15 -0.47 15.96 12.65
CA ASN A 15 -0.25 14.55 13.00
C ASN A 15 -1.32 13.60 12.46
N ARG A 16 -2.42 14.11 11.89
CA ARG A 16 -3.56 13.29 11.43
C ARG A 16 -3.36 12.82 10.00
N ILE A 17 -3.63 11.54 9.74
CA ILE A 17 -3.72 10.99 8.38
C ILE A 17 -5.06 11.40 7.76
N LEU A 18 -5.04 11.73 6.47
CA LEU A 18 -6.20 12.20 5.71
C LEU A 18 -6.56 11.23 4.59
N ALA A 19 -7.84 11.23 4.24
CA ALA A 19 -8.31 10.76 2.94
C ALA A 19 -8.50 11.96 2.00
N VAL A 20 -7.84 11.95 0.83
CA VAL A 20 -7.91 13.04 -0.14
C VAL A 20 -8.93 12.74 -1.21
N LYS A 21 -9.73 13.74 -1.61
CA LYS A 21 -10.73 13.57 -2.67
C LYS A 21 -10.02 13.31 -4.00
N LEU A 22 -10.40 12.23 -4.67
CA LEU A 22 -9.90 11.90 -6.00
C LEU A 22 -10.70 12.65 -7.06
N LYS A 23 -10.01 13.04 -8.14
CA LYS A 23 -10.62 13.44 -9.40
C LYS A 23 -10.71 12.20 -10.28
N THR A 24 -11.85 11.50 -10.26
CA THR A 24 -12.10 10.22 -10.93
C THR A 24 -13.43 10.26 -11.68
N LYS A 25 -13.69 9.25 -12.54
CA LYS A 25 -14.97 9.10 -13.23
C LYS A 25 -16.14 8.86 -12.27
N PRO A 26 -16.08 7.90 -11.32
CA PRO A 26 -16.98 7.93 -10.19
C PRO A 26 -16.69 9.18 -9.37
N GLU A 27 -17.69 10.02 -9.19
CA GLU A 27 -17.58 11.18 -8.33
C GLU A 27 -17.56 10.74 -6.85
N ASN A 28 -16.90 11.54 -6.01
CA ASN A 28 -16.90 11.39 -4.55
C ASN A 28 -16.14 10.17 -3.99
N LEU A 29 -15.07 9.75 -4.66
CA LEU A 29 -14.10 8.83 -4.07
C LEU A 29 -13.00 9.58 -3.32
N PHE A 30 -12.56 9.01 -2.21
CA PHE A 30 -11.47 9.52 -1.38
C PHE A 30 -10.39 8.45 -1.25
N PHE A 31 -9.13 8.84 -1.25
CA PHE A 31 -7.99 7.94 -1.12
C PHE A 31 -7.19 8.27 0.13
N SER A 32 -6.97 7.28 0.98
CA SER A 32 -6.07 7.39 2.13
C SER A 32 -4.85 6.52 1.90
N LEU A 33 -3.68 7.08 2.21
CA LEU A 33 -2.39 6.40 2.18
C LEU A 33 -1.76 6.49 3.57
N SER A 34 -1.34 5.34 4.09
CA SER A 34 -0.53 5.22 5.30
C SER A 34 0.55 4.17 5.07
N GLN A 35 1.80 4.48 5.39
CA GLN A 35 2.90 3.51 5.45
C GLN A 35 3.77 3.82 6.65
N ASN A 36 4.16 2.80 7.40
CA ASN A 36 5.23 2.91 8.39
C ASN A 36 6.51 2.33 7.79
N ILE A 37 7.59 3.09 7.89
CA ILE A 37 8.89 2.79 7.31
C ILE A 37 9.92 2.84 8.43
N GLU A 38 10.71 1.78 8.56
CA GLU A 38 11.88 1.76 9.43
C GLU A 38 13.12 2.12 8.60
N GLY A 39 13.82 3.18 9.01
CA GLY A 39 15.15 3.51 8.51
C GLY A 39 16.21 2.87 9.41
N LYS A 40 17.13 2.12 8.80
CA LYS A 40 18.35 1.64 9.46
C LYS A 40 19.56 2.22 8.76
N ALA A 41 20.44 2.87 9.51
CA ALA A 41 21.71 3.35 8.96
C ALA A 41 22.52 2.17 8.38
N ALA A 42 23.05 2.34 7.17
CA ALA A 42 23.89 1.38 6.47
C ALA A 42 24.96 2.13 5.68
N GLU A 43 26.24 1.94 6.03
CA GLU A 43 27.43 2.45 5.32
C GLU A 43 27.28 3.81 4.60
N GLY A 44 26.90 4.86 5.35
CA GLY A 44 26.78 6.22 4.82
C GLY A 44 25.41 6.59 4.24
N ASP A 45 24.46 5.65 4.23
CA ASP A 45 23.07 5.84 3.78
C ASP A 45 22.06 5.27 4.80
N TYR A 46 20.78 5.37 4.49
CA TYR A 46 19.66 4.77 5.22
C TYR A 46 18.99 3.69 4.37
N ARG A 47 18.92 2.49 4.93
CA ARG A 47 18.07 1.42 4.38
C ARG A 47 16.65 1.57 4.91
N LEU A 48 15.72 1.85 4.01
CA LEU A 48 14.30 1.95 4.32
C LEU A 48 13.62 0.59 4.18
N THR A 49 12.90 0.17 5.22
CA THR A 49 12.10 -1.07 5.21
C THR A 49 10.65 -0.74 5.51
N LYS A 50 9.75 -1.05 4.57
CA LYS A 50 8.31 -0.93 4.81
C LYS A 50 7.89 -1.94 5.89
N LYS A 51 7.33 -1.45 6.99
CA LYS A 51 6.87 -2.24 8.13
C LYS A 51 5.39 -2.57 8.04
N THR A 52 4.59 -1.55 7.82
CA THR A 52 3.15 -1.68 7.60
C THR A 52 2.70 -0.75 6.49
N TYR A 53 1.56 -1.04 5.88
CA TYR A 53 0.89 -0.08 5.03
C TYR A 53 -0.62 -0.27 5.07
N GLY A 54 -1.34 0.78 4.69
CA GLY A 54 -2.78 0.79 4.46
C GLY A 54 -3.10 1.77 3.33
N TYR A 55 -3.62 1.25 2.23
CA TYR A 55 -4.16 2.02 1.11
C TYR A 55 -5.66 1.77 1.08
N ARG A 56 -6.45 2.84 1.15
CA ARG A 56 -7.92 2.75 1.28
C ARG A 56 -8.59 3.66 0.27
N LEU A 57 -9.55 3.12 -0.47
CA LEU A 57 -10.50 3.86 -1.27
C LEU A 57 -11.82 3.95 -0.48
N LEU A 58 -12.31 5.17 -0.24
CA LEU A 58 -13.39 5.47 0.69
C LEU A 58 -14.51 6.25 0.00
N PRO A 59 -15.77 6.09 0.42
CA PRO A 59 -16.90 6.88 -0.09
C PRO A 59 -16.99 8.28 0.52
N SER A 60 -16.17 8.57 1.56
CA SER A 60 -16.13 9.86 2.24
C SER A 60 -14.72 10.20 2.71
N ALA A 61 -14.51 11.45 3.14
CA ALA A 61 -13.24 11.90 3.73
C ALA A 61 -12.93 11.26 5.09
N VAL A 62 -13.93 10.64 5.75
CA VAL A 62 -13.76 9.99 7.04
C VAL A 62 -13.06 8.66 6.83
N ILE A 63 -11.87 8.51 7.39
CA ILE A 63 -11.16 7.23 7.39
C ILE A 63 -11.87 6.29 8.36
N THR A 64 -12.47 5.25 7.80
CA THR A 64 -13.09 4.15 8.56
C THR A 64 -12.51 2.82 8.07
N ASP A 65 -12.93 1.73 8.70
CA ASP A 65 -12.65 0.38 8.21
C ASP A 65 -13.63 -0.06 7.11
N GLN A 66 -14.61 0.77 6.76
CA GLN A 66 -15.58 0.51 5.68
C GLN A 66 -15.05 1.13 4.37
N ALA A 67 -13.89 0.65 3.92
CA ALA A 67 -13.31 1.06 2.65
C ALA A 67 -13.89 0.24 1.50
N LEU A 68 -14.20 0.89 0.37
CA LEU A 68 -14.65 0.23 -0.86
C LEU A 68 -13.60 -0.72 -1.43
N ILE A 69 -12.34 -0.34 -1.27
CA ILE A 69 -11.17 -1.16 -1.59
C ILE A 69 -10.13 -0.87 -0.52
N ARG A 70 -9.55 -1.93 0.02
CA ARG A 70 -8.49 -1.85 1.02
C ARG A 70 -7.31 -2.72 0.61
N SER A 71 -6.11 -2.25 0.88
CA SER A 71 -4.89 -3.02 0.75
C SER A 71 -4.02 -2.68 1.94
N GLU A 72 -3.81 -3.64 2.82
CA GLU A 72 -3.04 -3.42 4.03
C GLU A 72 -2.02 -4.53 4.26
N PHE A 73 -1.02 -4.22 5.05
CA PHE A 73 -0.05 -5.17 5.55
C PHE A 73 0.29 -4.79 6.97
N GLU A 74 0.07 -5.75 7.86
CA GLU A 74 0.50 -5.70 9.24
C GLU A 74 1.22 -7.02 9.54
N PRO A 75 2.47 -7.00 9.99
CA PRO A 75 3.20 -8.22 10.29
C PRO A 75 2.59 -8.85 11.55
N MET A 76 1.92 -10.00 11.44
CA MET A 76 1.51 -10.76 12.61
C MET A 76 2.66 -11.68 13.08
N PRO A 77 2.76 -11.98 14.40
CA PRO A 77 3.86 -12.77 14.97
C PRO A 77 4.09 -14.15 14.35
N ASN A 78 3.05 -14.74 13.72
CA ASN A 78 3.06 -16.09 13.15
C ASN A 78 2.66 -16.11 11.66
N ASP A 79 2.62 -14.96 10.99
CA ASP A 79 1.97 -14.90 9.69
C ASP A 79 2.82 -15.37 8.52
N GLY A 80 2.16 -16.15 7.66
CA GLY A 80 2.58 -16.42 6.29
C GLY A 80 2.61 -15.14 5.43
N PRO A 81 2.64 -15.28 4.11
CA PRO A 81 2.81 -14.13 3.22
C PRO A 81 1.68 -13.10 3.39
N PRO A 82 1.96 -11.80 3.17
CA PRO A 82 0.98 -10.70 3.29
C PRO A 82 -0.36 -11.00 2.60
N ALA A 83 -1.47 -10.50 3.15
CA ALA A 83 -2.81 -10.68 2.58
C ALA A 83 -3.45 -9.36 2.10
N TYR A 84 -4.12 -9.38 0.92
CA TYR A 84 -5.07 -8.34 0.51
C TYR A 84 -6.36 -8.51 1.32
N HIS A 85 -6.98 -7.38 1.68
CA HIS A 85 -8.36 -7.34 2.14
C HIS A 85 -9.19 -6.57 1.11
N ILE A 86 -9.78 -7.27 0.13
CA ILE A 86 -10.84 -6.65 -0.67
C ILE A 86 -12.11 -6.69 0.18
N GLN A 87 -12.30 -5.66 0.99
CA GLN A 87 -13.57 -5.44 1.66
C GLN A 87 -14.53 -4.82 0.66
N SER A 88 -15.68 -5.45 0.50
CA SER A 88 -16.78 -4.99 -0.31
C SER A 88 -18.05 -5.26 0.47
N ASP A 89 -18.93 -4.27 0.54
CA ASP A 89 -20.28 -4.44 1.10
C ASP A 89 -21.15 -5.39 0.24
N ALA A 90 -20.62 -5.86 -0.89
CA ALA A 90 -21.27 -6.88 -1.69
C ALA A 90 -21.20 -8.25 -1.00
N THR A 91 -22.30 -9.00 -1.08
CA THR A 91 -22.33 -10.41 -0.69
C THR A 91 -22.18 -11.28 -1.94
N ALA A 92 -21.34 -12.31 -1.86
CA ALA A 92 -21.30 -13.36 -2.87
C ALA A 92 -22.03 -14.59 -2.30
N GLY A 93 -23.35 -14.61 -2.43
CA GLY A 93 -24.20 -15.62 -1.78
C GLY A 93 -24.18 -15.46 -0.25
N LYS A 94 -23.67 -16.45 0.48
CA LYS A 94 -23.48 -16.39 1.95
C LYS A 94 -22.12 -15.83 2.38
N LEU A 95 -21.23 -15.56 1.42
CA LEU A 95 -19.90 -15.04 1.71
C LEU A 95 -19.99 -13.53 1.97
N ASP A 96 -19.65 -13.16 3.19
CA ASP A 96 -19.43 -11.77 3.58
C ASP A 96 -18.06 -11.32 3.04
N LEU A 97 -18.05 -10.59 1.93
CA LEU A 97 -16.81 -10.13 1.29
C LEU A 97 -16.05 -9.13 2.19
N ASN A 98 -16.73 -8.43 3.10
CA ASN A 98 -16.06 -7.60 4.11
C ASN A 98 -15.19 -8.41 5.09
N ARG A 99 -15.40 -9.72 5.16
CA ARG A 99 -14.62 -10.63 6.03
C ARG A 99 -13.70 -11.55 5.23
N LEU A 100 -13.72 -11.49 3.90
CA LEU A 100 -12.87 -12.32 3.06
C LEU A 100 -11.43 -11.77 3.04
N HIS A 101 -10.50 -12.57 3.55
CA HIS A 101 -9.08 -12.30 3.50
C HIS A 101 -8.47 -13.09 2.34
N VAL A 102 -7.94 -12.41 1.33
CA VAL A 102 -7.33 -13.08 0.16
C VAL A 102 -5.81 -12.93 0.27
N PRO A 103 -5.05 -14.02 0.50
CA PRO A 103 -3.60 -13.96 0.61
C PRO A 103 -2.96 -13.72 -0.76
N THR A 104 -2.22 -12.63 -0.92
CA THR A 104 -1.82 -12.16 -2.24
C THR A 104 -0.46 -11.49 -2.30
N GLY A 105 0.25 -11.48 -1.18
CA GLY A 105 1.58 -10.91 -1.07
C GLY A 105 1.56 -9.38 -0.96
N ARG A 106 2.77 -8.81 -1.08
CA ARG A 106 2.99 -7.38 -0.85
C ARG A 106 2.45 -6.56 -2.01
N VAL A 107 1.80 -5.45 -1.66
CA VAL A 107 1.24 -4.51 -2.61
C VAL A 107 2.17 -3.31 -2.73
N MET A 108 2.71 -3.15 -3.93
CA MET A 108 3.42 -1.93 -4.31
C MET A 108 2.41 -0.79 -4.45
N ILE A 109 2.80 0.41 -4.04
CA ILE A 109 1.90 1.56 -4.16
C ILE A 109 1.63 1.87 -5.64
N GLU A 110 2.57 1.53 -6.51
CA GLU A 110 2.51 1.64 -7.96
C GLU A 110 1.34 0.84 -8.55
N HIS A 111 1.04 -0.34 -7.99
CA HIS A 111 -0.14 -1.11 -8.39
C HIS A 111 -1.44 -0.38 -8.06
N VAL A 112 -1.51 0.25 -6.89
CA VAL A 112 -2.67 1.05 -6.47
C VAL A 112 -2.81 2.28 -7.35
N ILE A 113 -1.71 3.02 -7.60
CA ILE A 113 -1.74 4.21 -8.47
C ILE A 113 -2.19 3.83 -9.89
N ARG A 114 -1.66 2.74 -10.45
CA ARG A 114 -2.08 2.21 -11.75
C ARG A 114 -3.58 1.92 -11.78
N PHE A 115 -4.11 1.26 -10.75
CA PHE A 115 -5.54 1.01 -10.61
C PHE A 115 -6.35 2.32 -10.58
N LEU A 116 -5.93 3.32 -9.79
CA LEU A 116 -6.62 4.62 -9.73
C LEU A 116 -6.65 5.31 -11.11
N ILE A 117 -5.58 5.19 -11.90
CA ILE A 117 -5.50 5.81 -13.23
C ILE A 117 -6.34 5.05 -14.25
N VAL A 118 -6.09 3.75 -14.41
CA VAL A 118 -6.66 2.93 -15.49
C VAL A 118 -8.14 2.65 -15.24
N GLU A 119 -8.49 2.24 -14.02
CA GLU A 119 -9.85 1.80 -13.71
C GLU A 119 -10.75 2.96 -13.28
N LEU A 120 -10.22 3.89 -12.49
CA LEU A 120 -11.02 5.02 -11.96
C LEU A 120 -10.88 6.30 -12.80
N GLY A 121 -10.00 6.32 -13.80
CA GLY A 121 -9.79 7.47 -14.67
C GLY A 121 -9.14 8.67 -13.97
N HIS A 122 -8.39 8.44 -12.89
CA HIS A 122 -7.62 9.49 -12.25
C HIS A 122 -6.54 10.01 -13.20
N LYS A 123 -6.41 11.34 -13.33
CA LYS A 123 -5.39 11.97 -14.16
C LYS A 123 -4.18 12.36 -13.30
N PRO A 124 -3.03 11.67 -13.44
CA PRO A 124 -1.85 11.98 -12.65
C PRO A 124 -1.19 13.29 -13.13
N PRO A 125 -0.42 13.98 -12.26
CA PRO A 125 0.26 15.21 -12.64
C PRO A 125 1.28 15.06 -13.78
N CYS A 126 1.87 13.88 -13.95
CA CYS A 126 2.80 13.57 -15.04
C CYS A 126 2.11 13.26 -16.38
N GLY A 127 0.78 13.41 -16.48
CA GLY A 127 0.04 13.18 -17.73
C GLY A 127 0.27 11.77 -18.27
N ASP A 128 0.46 11.64 -19.58
CA ASP A 128 0.58 10.35 -20.29
C ASP A 128 1.93 9.64 -20.06
N GLU A 129 2.89 10.29 -19.38
CA GLU A 129 4.18 9.65 -19.02
C GLU A 129 4.07 8.73 -17.81
N TRP A 130 2.91 8.68 -17.15
CA TRP A 130 2.69 7.87 -15.96
C TRP A 130 3.12 6.40 -16.08
N PRO A 131 2.94 5.69 -17.22
CA PRO A 131 3.35 4.29 -17.32
C PRO A 131 4.86 4.15 -17.09
N ASN A 132 5.65 5.01 -17.73
CA ASN A 132 7.10 5.00 -17.63
C ASN A 132 7.57 5.38 -16.22
N VAL A 133 6.90 6.34 -15.57
CA VAL A 133 7.20 6.75 -14.20
C VAL A 133 6.97 5.59 -13.22
N LEU A 134 5.83 4.91 -13.34
CA LEU A 134 5.52 3.76 -12.48
C LEU A 134 6.48 2.61 -12.77
N GLU A 135 6.71 2.24 -14.02
CA GLU A 135 7.63 1.15 -14.38
C GLU A 135 9.05 1.41 -13.85
N LYS A 136 9.56 2.64 -13.97
CA LYS A 136 10.88 3.00 -13.43
C LYS A 136 10.94 2.87 -11.91
N SER A 137 9.87 3.25 -11.21
CA SER A 137 9.76 3.10 -9.75
C SER A 137 9.73 1.63 -9.34
N GLU A 138 8.88 0.83 -10.00
CA GLU A 138 8.73 -0.60 -9.76
C GLU A 138 10.03 -1.36 -10.00
N ARG A 139 10.69 -1.10 -11.13
CA ARG A 139 11.98 -1.72 -11.46
C ARG A 139 13.03 -1.39 -10.41
N LYS A 140 13.16 -0.12 -10.00
CA LYS A 140 14.09 0.26 -8.94
C LYS A 140 13.83 -0.50 -7.64
N TYR A 141 12.57 -0.59 -7.23
CA TYR A 141 12.19 -1.33 -6.04
C TYR A 141 12.53 -2.83 -6.16
N LEU A 142 12.26 -3.44 -7.32
CA LEU A 142 12.54 -4.85 -7.57
C LEU A 142 14.04 -5.14 -7.61
N ASP A 143 14.84 -4.28 -8.25
CA ASP A 143 16.29 -4.43 -8.32
C ASP A 143 16.93 -4.31 -6.92
N ASP A 144 16.48 -3.32 -6.13
CA ASP A 144 16.89 -3.13 -4.74
C ASP A 144 16.46 -4.31 -3.85
N SER A 145 15.33 -4.94 -4.15
CA SER A 145 14.82 -6.11 -3.41
C SER A 145 15.52 -7.41 -3.83
N ALA A 146 15.78 -7.59 -5.13
CA ALA A 146 16.37 -8.80 -5.72
C ALA A 146 17.86 -8.92 -5.42
N SER A 147 18.58 -7.80 -5.36
CA SER A 147 19.96 -7.72 -4.86
C SER A 147 20.09 -8.18 -3.39
N HIS A 148 18.97 -8.22 -2.66
CA HIS A 148 18.91 -8.57 -1.25
C HIS A 148 18.01 -9.78 -0.97
N ARG A 149 17.93 -10.75 -1.92
CA ARG A 149 17.11 -11.97 -1.79
C ARG A 149 16.99 -12.37 -0.33
N TYR A 150 15.76 -12.28 0.19
CA TYR A 150 15.37 -12.86 1.45
C TYR A 150 15.90 -14.31 1.45
N LYS A 151 17.00 -14.55 2.18
CA LYS A 151 17.39 -15.91 2.54
C LYS A 151 16.26 -16.38 3.43
N ARG A 152 15.45 -17.32 2.95
CA ARG A 152 14.48 -17.98 3.83
C ARG A 152 15.27 -18.45 5.07
N PRO A 153 14.79 -18.18 6.29
CA PRO A 153 15.35 -18.82 7.46
C PRO A 153 15.33 -20.33 7.23
N ASP A 154 16.46 -20.99 7.47
CA ASP A 154 16.55 -22.44 7.37
C ASP A 154 15.46 -23.06 8.28
N GLY A 155 14.61 -23.95 7.75
CA GLY A 155 13.62 -24.69 8.53
C GLY A 155 12.13 -24.45 8.22
N TRP A 156 11.79 -23.70 7.15
CA TRP A 156 10.41 -23.60 6.66
C TRP A 156 10.26 -24.44 5.38
N SER A 157 9.83 -25.70 5.52
CA SER A 157 9.43 -26.62 4.44
C SER A 157 7.92 -26.72 4.32
#